data_AF-A0A7S0BUR1-F1
#
_entry.id   AF-A0A7S0BUR1-F1
#
_cell.length_a   1.000
_cell.length_b   1.000
_cell.length_c   1.000
_cell.angle_alpha   90.00
_cell.angle_beta   90.00
_cell.angle_gamma   90.00
#
_symmetry.space_group_name_H-M   'P 1'
#
loop_
_entity.id
_entity.type
_entity.pdbx_description
1 polymer ?
#
loop_
_entity_poly.entity_id
_entity_poly.type
_entity_poly.pdbx_seq_one_letter_code
_entity_poly.pdbx_strand_id
1 'polypeptide(L)'
;QHVLAVLKHLKIGCRALYNGQTEKESEKSISEWHSDDSSLVLVIQAGAAACGLTLTAASKLFLLEPFLKHEEEKQAYARLHRYGQQKEVTCKVYFSPVSVESRLLEWRHNKNSYAHRTEEMTLFAPLRNDVEDDEVEPSEVEKNHFLLGLT
;
A
#
# COMPACT_ATOMS: atom_id res chain seq x y z
N GLN A 1 6.02 -9.58 -11.24
CA GLN A 1 6.58 -10.95 -11.19
C GLN A 1 7.57 -11.15 -10.03
N HIS A 2 8.46 -10.20 -9.71
CA HIS A 2 9.48 -10.36 -8.66
C HIS A 2 8.93 -10.61 -7.24
N VAL A 3 7.94 -9.84 -6.77
CA VAL A 3 7.38 -9.99 -5.40
C VAL A 3 6.88 -11.42 -5.15
N LEU A 4 6.16 -12.01 -6.13
CA LEU A 4 5.67 -13.38 -6.03
C LEU A 4 6.81 -14.40 -5.97
N ALA A 5 7.91 -14.17 -6.69
CA ALA A 5 9.07 -15.06 -6.63
C ALA A 5 9.73 -15.02 -5.24
N VAL A 6 9.86 -13.83 -4.65
CA VAL A 6 10.41 -13.66 -3.30
C VAL A 6 9.51 -14.33 -2.25
N LEU A 7 8.19 -14.09 -2.29
CA LEU A 7 7.25 -14.70 -1.34
C LEU A 7 7.28 -16.23 -1.41
N LYS A 8 7.36 -16.80 -2.63
CA LYS A 8 7.51 -18.24 -2.83
C LYS A 8 8.82 -18.77 -2.27
N HIS A 9 9.93 -18.06 -2.48
CA HIS A 9 11.24 -18.44 -1.94
C HIS A 9 11.23 -18.46 -0.41
N LEU A 10 10.56 -17.48 0.21
CA LEU A 10 10.37 -17.39 1.66
C LEU A 10 9.27 -18.33 2.19
N LYS A 11 8.63 -19.14 1.33
CA LYS A 11 7.53 -20.06 1.68
C LYS A 11 6.33 -19.37 2.34
N ILE A 12 6.09 -18.11 1.98
CA ILE A 12 4.91 -17.36 2.43
C ILE A 12 3.78 -17.64 1.43
N GLY A 13 2.66 -18.17 1.91
CA GLY A 13 1.50 -18.41 1.07
C GLY A 13 0.93 -17.09 0.55
N CYS A 14 0.72 -17.02 -0.76
CA CYS A 14 0.22 -15.82 -1.40
C CYS A 14 -0.74 -16.12 -2.56
N ARG A 15 -1.62 -15.17 -2.85
CA ARG A 15 -2.42 -15.10 -4.09
C ARG A 15 -2.12 -13.79 -4.82
N ALA A 16 -2.46 -13.75 -6.10
CA ALA A 16 -2.12 -12.61 -6.95
C ALA A 16 -3.29 -12.20 -7.86
N LEU A 17 -3.49 -10.88 -8.00
CA LEU A 17 -4.39 -10.27 -8.96
C LEU A 17 -3.60 -9.41 -9.96
N TYR A 18 -3.78 -9.64 -11.25
CA TYR A 18 -3.07 -8.90 -12.31
C TYR A 18 -3.94 -8.65 -13.54
N ASN A 19 -3.57 -7.63 -14.33
CA ASN A 19 -4.29 -7.29 -15.55
C ASN A 19 -4.24 -8.44 -16.55
N GLY A 20 -5.39 -8.76 -17.14
CA GLY A 20 -5.52 -9.85 -18.11
C GLY A 20 -5.97 -11.19 -17.51
N GLN A 21 -6.15 -11.28 -16.19
CA GLN A 21 -6.92 -12.39 -15.60
C GLN A 21 -8.40 -12.27 -15.95
N THR A 22 -9.04 -13.41 -16.13
CA THR A 22 -10.50 -13.45 -16.22
C THR A 22 -11.12 -13.11 -14.86
N GLU A 23 -12.38 -12.65 -14.89
CA GLU A 23 -13.14 -12.37 -13.67
C GLU A 23 -13.21 -13.60 -12.76
N LYS A 24 -13.48 -14.77 -13.34
CA LYS A 24 -13.54 -16.06 -12.63
C LYS A 24 -12.23 -16.43 -11.93
N GLU A 25 -11.08 -16.19 -12.57
CA GLU A 25 -9.77 -16.43 -11.96
C GLU A 25 -9.47 -15.47 -10.81
N SER A 26 -9.89 -14.22 -10.97
CA SER A 26 -9.74 -13.19 -9.94
C SER A 26 -10.60 -13.50 -8.72
N GLU A 27 -11.87 -13.84 -8.93
CA GLU A 27 -12.80 -14.26 -7.88
C GLU A 27 -12.31 -15.50 -7.14
N LYS A 28 -11.82 -16.51 -7.88
CA LYS A 28 -11.22 -17.71 -7.29
C LYS A 28 -10.01 -17.37 -6.42
N SER A 29 -9.13 -16.50 -6.90
CA SER A 29 -7.93 -16.09 -6.16
C SER A 29 -8.30 -15.36 -4.85
N ILE A 30 -9.37 -14.55 -4.89
CA ILE A 30 -9.88 -13.82 -3.72
C ILE A 30 -10.56 -14.77 -2.74
N SER A 31 -11.41 -15.69 -3.21
CA SER A 31 -12.12 -16.64 -2.35
C SER A 31 -11.18 -17.63 -1.67
N GLU A 32 -10.15 -18.08 -2.39
CA GLU A 32 -9.08 -18.88 -1.80
C GLU A 32 -8.30 -18.07 -0.76
N TRP A 33 -7.94 -16.82 -1.06
CA TRP A 33 -7.24 -15.97 -0.10
C TRP A 33 -8.06 -15.67 1.17
N HIS A 34 -9.39 -15.55 1.05
CA HIS A 34 -10.27 -15.37 2.21
C HIS A 34 -10.46 -16.62 3.06
N SER A 35 -10.38 -17.82 2.47
CA SER A 35 -10.72 -19.08 3.15
C SER A 35 -9.50 -19.89 3.62
N ASP A 36 -8.31 -19.62 3.07
CA ASP A 36 -7.09 -20.35 3.34
C ASP A 36 -6.20 -19.60 4.32
N ASP A 37 -6.13 -20.08 5.57
CA ASP A 37 -5.24 -19.54 6.62
C ASP A 37 -3.75 -19.60 6.25
N SER A 38 -3.35 -20.42 5.27
CA SER A 38 -1.97 -20.43 4.78
C SER A 38 -1.65 -19.30 3.80
N SER A 39 -2.68 -18.67 3.21
CA SER A 39 -2.56 -17.60 2.22
C SER A 39 -2.53 -16.22 2.88
N LEU A 40 -1.40 -15.89 3.52
CA LEU A 40 -1.23 -14.66 4.29
C LEU A 40 -1.23 -13.37 3.46
N VAL A 41 -0.79 -13.43 2.19
CA VAL A 41 -0.54 -12.23 1.36
C VAL A 41 -1.35 -12.25 0.07
N LEU A 42 -2.06 -11.15 -0.22
CA LEU A 42 -2.66 -10.89 -1.53
C LEU A 42 -1.87 -9.81 -2.26
N VAL A 43 -1.21 -10.19 -3.37
CA VAL A 43 -0.47 -9.26 -4.22
C VAL A 43 -1.41 -8.73 -5.31
N ILE A 44 -1.55 -7.43 -5.42
CA ILE A 44 -2.45 -6.81 -6.40
C ILE A 44 -1.62 -5.89 -7.29
N GLN A 45 -1.68 -6.08 -8.59
CA GLN A 45 -1.16 -5.10 -9.55
C GLN A 45 -2.07 -3.86 -9.55
N ALA A 46 -1.48 -2.67 -9.48
CA ALA A 46 -2.22 -1.42 -9.61
C ALA A 46 -3.07 -1.43 -10.91
N GLY A 47 -4.32 -1.01 -10.80
CA GLY A 47 -5.29 -1.03 -11.91
C GLY A 47 -5.98 -2.38 -12.16
N ALA A 48 -5.47 -3.52 -11.67
CA ALA A 48 -6.11 -4.84 -11.85
C ALA A 48 -7.36 -5.00 -11.01
N ALA A 49 -7.39 -4.34 -9.85
CA ALA A 49 -8.53 -4.38 -8.96
C ALA A 49 -9.51 -3.25 -9.32
N ALA A 50 -10.13 -3.30 -10.50
CA ALA A 50 -10.91 -2.18 -11.03
C ALA A 50 -12.35 -2.08 -10.51
N CYS A 51 -12.93 -3.12 -9.89
CA CYS A 51 -14.34 -3.05 -9.44
C CYS A 51 -14.62 -3.88 -8.17
N GLY A 52 -15.36 -3.30 -7.23
CA GLY A 52 -16.16 -4.02 -6.21
C GLY A 52 -15.45 -4.86 -5.13
N LEU A 53 -14.12 -5.05 -5.19
CA LEU A 53 -13.44 -5.99 -4.29
C LEU A 53 -13.59 -5.62 -2.80
N THR A 54 -13.94 -6.62 -1.99
CA THR A 54 -14.00 -6.51 -0.53
C THR A 54 -12.81 -7.27 0.06
N LEU A 55 -11.89 -6.54 0.69
CA LEU A 55 -10.63 -7.07 1.19
C LEU A 55 -10.59 -7.04 2.73
N THR A 56 -11.73 -7.23 3.38
CA THR A 56 -11.89 -7.18 4.84
C THR A 56 -11.15 -8.30 5.60
N ALA A 57 -10.62 -9.31 4.92
CA ALA A 57 -9.70 -10.25 5.58
C ALA A 57 -8.33 -9.61 5.88
N ALA A 58 -7.96 -8.54 5.16
CA ALA A 58 -6.72 -7.81 5.39
C ALA A 58 -6.91 -6.63 6.35
N SER A 59 -5.89 -6.40 7.18
CA SER A 59 -5.76 -5.26 8.10
C SER A 59 -4.50 -4.43 7.82
N LYS A 60 -3.65 -4.86 6.88
CA LYS A 60 -2.40 -4.19 6.52
C LYS A 60 -2.37 -3.98 5.01
N LEU A 61 -2.21 -2.73 4.59
CA LEU A 61 -2.01 -2.34 3.21
C LEU A 61 -0.58 -1.80 3.04
N PHE A 62 0.15 -2.41 2.12
CA PHE A 62 1.47 -1.96 1.70
C PHE A 62 1.39 -1.54 0.24
N LEU A 63 1.58 -0.25 -0.02
CA LEU A 63 1.74 0.30 -1.36
C LEU A 63 3.25 0.40 -1.62
N LEU A 64 3.74 -0.29 -2.64
CA LEU A 64 5.18 -0.35 -2.94
C LEU A 64 5.69 0.89 -3.66
N GLU A 65 4.78 1.70 -4.20
CA GLU A 65 5.04 2.98 -4.84
C GLU A 65 3.83 3.91 -4.57
N PRO A 66 4.04 5.23 -4.50
CA PRO A 66 2.95 6.18 -4.37
C PRO A 66 2.23 6.35 -5.70
N PHE A 67 0.90 6.53 -5.65
CA PHE A 67 0.12 6.81 -6.86
C PHE A 67 0.16 8.30 -7.23
N LEU A 68 -0.12 8.61 -8.50
CA LEU A 68 -0.21 9.99 -8.97
C LEU A 68 -1.29 10.77 -8.22
N LYS A 69 -2.41 10.10 -7.92
CA LYS A 69 -3.55 10.67 -7.22
C LYS A 69 -3.72 9.99 -5.87
N HIS A 70 -3.72 10.78 -4.81
CA HIS A 70 -3.95 10.28 -3.45
C HIS A 70 -5.31 9.58 -3.27
N GLU A 71 -6.32 9.98 -4.04
CA GLU A 71 -7.66 9.37 -3.97
C GLU A 71 -7.67 7.89 -4.39
N GLU A 72 -6.75 7.47 -5.27
CA GLU A 72 -6.60 6.06 -5.65
C GLU A 72 -6.06 5.23 -4.47
N GLU A 73 -5.19 5.82 -3.64
CA GLU A 73 -4.66 5.20 -2.41
C GLU A 73 -5.76 5.11 -1.34
N LYS A 74 -6.53 6.18 -1.13
CA LYS A 74 -7.70 6.18 -0.24
C LYS A 74 -8.73 5.13 -0.67
N GLN A 75 -8.97 5.00 -1.96
CA GLN A 75 -9.89 3.99 -2.49
C GLN A 75 -9.37 2.57 -2.24
N ALA A 76 -8.06 2.33 -2.37
CA ALA A 76 -7.45 1.05 -2.03
C ALA A 76 -7.63 0.74 -0.53
N TYR A 77 -7.35 1.72 0.34
CA TYR A 77 -7.56 1.58 1.79
C TYR A 77 -9.02 1.28 2.15
N ALA A 78 -9.99 1.98 1.54
CA ALA A 78 -11.41 1.80 1.79
C ALA A 78 -11.93 0.38 1.47
N ARG A 79 -11.21 -0.41 0.67
CA ARG A 79 -11.55 -1.83 0.40
C ARG A 79 -11.25 -2.75 1.57
N LEU A 80 -10.29 -2.38 2.42
CA LEU A 80 -9.91 -3.08 3.64
C LEU A 80 -10.68 -2.50 4.84
N HIS A 81 -10.72 -1.16 4.93
CA HIS A 81 -11.42 -0.41 5.97
C HIS A 81 -12.91 -0.26 5.62
N ARG A 82 -13.61 -1.40 5.58
CA ARG A 82 -15.04 -1.46 5.30
C ARG A 82 -15.83 -1.75 6.59
N TYR A 83 -17.07 -1.29 6.64
CA TYR A 83 -17.98 -1.56 7.75
C TYR A 83 -18.06 -3.08 8.02
N GLY A 84 -17.85 -3.48 9.28
CA GLY A 84 -17.77 -4.88 9.71
C GLY A 84 -16.35 -5.39 9.98
N GLN A 85 -15.30 -4.67 9.54
CA GLN A 85 -13.93 -4.94 9.94
C GLN A 85 -13.74 -4.59 11.43
N GLN A 86 -13.22 -5.53 12.21
CA GLN A 86 -12.95 -5.35 13.66
C GLN A 86 -11.47 -5.05 13.93
N LYS A 87 -10.58 -5.42 13.00
CA LYS A 87 -9.15 -5.16 13.13
C LYS A 87 -8.82 -3.75 12.65
N GLU A 88 -7.96 -3.06 13.37
CA GLU A 88 -7.42 -1.77 12.92
C GLU A 88 -6.72 -1.94 11.57
N VAL A 89 -7.06 -1.08 10.61
CA VAL A 89 -6.48 -1.11 9.27
C VAL A 89 -5.35 -0.10 9.19
N THR A 90 -4.18 -0.55 8.77
CA THR A 90 -2.98 0.30 8.62
C THR A 90 -2.56 0.38 7.17
N CYS A 91 -2.15 1.56 6.72
CA CYS A 91 -1.64 1.80 5.37
C CYS A 91 -0.21 2.34 5.44
N LYS A 92 0.73 1.65 4.77
CA LYS A 92 2.10 2.13 4.54
C LYS A 92 2.35 2.31 3.06
N VAL A 93 2.81 3.50 2.67
CA VAL A 93 3.21 3.82 1.30
C VAL A 93 4.73 3.92 1.24
N TYR A 94 5.35 3.01 0.51
CA TYR A 94 6.77 3.04 0.25
C TYR A 94 7.10 3.94 -0.93
N PHE A 95 8.26 4.57 -0.86
CA PHE A 95 8.85 5.30 -1.98
C PHE A 95 10.37 5.23 -1.92
N SER A 96 11.02 5.32 -3.07
CA SER A 96 12.47 5.40 -3.17
C SER A 96 12.95 6.85 -2.96
N PRO A 97 13.86 7.14 -2.00
CA PRO A 97 14.46 8.45 -1.85
C PRO A 97 15.28 8.86 -3.08
N VAL A 98 15.40 10.16 -3.33
CA VAL A 98 16.20 10.71 -4.44
C VAL A 98 15.78 10.11 -5.79
N SER A 99 14.46 10.04 -6.03
CA SER A 99 13.90 9.40 -7.21
C SER A 99 12.76 10.23 -7.82
N VAL A 100 12.16 9.69 -8.89
CA VAL A 100 10.94 10.28 -9.47
C VAL A 100 9.77 10.20 -8.48
N GLU A 101 9.73 9.18 -7.62
CA GLU A 101 8.67 9.00 -6.61
C GLU A 101 8.74 10.07 -5.52
N SER A 102 9.94 10.44 -5.05
CA SER A 102 10.09 11.52 -4.07
C SER A 102 9.66 12.88 -4.65
N ARG A 103 9.98 13.15 -5.92
CA ARG A 103 9.49 14.34 -6.62
C ARG A 103 7.98 14.33 -6.86
N LEU A 104 7.40 13.16 -7.09
CA LEU A 104 5.95 13.01 -7.21
C LEU A 104 5.24 13.38 -5.90
N LEU A 105 5.77 12.92 -4.76
CA LEU A 105 5.23 13.24 -3.45
C LEU A 105 5.33 14.75 -3.15
N GLU A 106 6.45 15.39 -3.47
CA GLU A 106 6.63 16.84 -3.37
C GLU A 106 5.62 17.60 -4.24
N TRP A 107 5.43 17.16 -5.49
CA TRP A 107 4.45 17.76 -6.39
C TRP A 107 3.01 17.61 -5.88
N ARG A 108 2.67 16.43 -5.34
CA ARG A 108 1.36 16.18 -4.70
C ARG A 108 1.16 17.11 -3.52
N HIS A 109 2.19 17.28 -2.70
CA HIS A 109 2.15 18.18 -1.56
C HIS A 109 1.87 19.62 -2.02
N ASN A 110 2.65 20.14 -2.97
CA ASN A 110 2.51 21.50 -3.48
C ASN A 110 1.16 21.76 -4.16
N LYS A 111 0.52 20.73 -4.71
CA LYS A 111 -0.86 20.85 -5.22
C LYS A 111 -1.91 20.79 -4.11
N ASN A 112 -1.69 19.98 -3.09
CA ASN A 112 -2.62 19.77 -1.99
C ASN A 112 -2.49 20.82 -0.88
N SER A 113 -1.44 21.65 -0.84
CA SER A 113 -1.34 22.77 0.11
C SER A 113 -2.47 23.81 -0.04
N TYR A 114 -3.21 23.77 -1.17
CA TYR A 114 -4.44 24.55 -1.38
C TYR A 114 -5.73 23.81 -0.96
N ALA A 115 -5.66 22.53 -0.61
CA ALA A 115 -6.79 21.68 -0.25
C ALA A 115 -6.60 21.13 1.18
N HIS A 116 -7.49 21.55 2.08
CA HIS A 116 -7.58 21.17 3.50
C HIS A 116 -6.79 19.93 3.98
N ARG A 117 -5.99 20.15 5.04
CA ARG A 117 -5.24 19.15 5.82
C ARG A 117 -6.16 18.00 6.23
N THR A 118 -6.09 16.88 5.51
CA THR A 118 -6.84 15.67 5.83
C THR A 118 -5.97 14.84 6.78
N GLU A 119 -6.54 14.38 7.90
CA GLU A 119 -5.86 13.60 8.93
C GLU A 119 -5.10 12.41 8.34
N GLU A 120 -3.81 12.30 8.65
CA GLU A 120 -2.88 11.38 8.00
C GLU A 120 -3.11 9.93 8.47
N MET A 121 -3.99 9.23 7.78
CA MET A 121 -4.23 7.79 7.94
C MET A 121 -3.17 6.91 7.22
N THR A 122 -2.20 7.54 6.54
CA THR A 122 -1.21 6.87 5.68
C THR A 122 0.20 7.25 6.12
N LEU A 123 1.02 6.24 6.42
CA LEU A 123 2.43 6.44 6.75
C LEU A 123 3.29 6.33 5.49
N PHE A 124 4.00 7.39 5.13
CA PHE A 124 5.01 7.35 4.07
C PHE A 124 6.33 6.83 4.62
N ALA A 125 6.87 5.78 4.01
CA ALA A 125 8.09 5.12 4.44
C ALA A 125 9.13 5.12 3.30
N PRO A 126 10.32 5.71 3.49
CA PRO A 126 11.38 5.60 2.50
C PRO A 126 11.88 4.15 2.43
N LEU A 127 12.15 3.65 1.23
CA LEU A 127 12.89 2.39 1.05
C LEU A 127 14.35 2.64 1.44
N ARG A 128 14.79 2.09 2.57
CA ARG A 128 16.19 2.05 3.02
C ARG A 128 16.80 0.68 2.71
N ASN A 129 18.11 0.64 2.46
CA ASN A 129 18.85 -0.60 2.19
C ASN A 129 19.37 -1.29 3.47
N ASP A 130 19.03 -0.76 4.64
CA ASP A 130 19.81 -1.02 5.84
C ASP A 130 19.03 -1.91 6.81
N VAL A 131 19.68 -2.99 7.24
CA VAL A 131 19.17 -4.19 7.92
C VAL A 131 18.90 -3.94 9.42
N GLU A 132 18.43 -2.75 9.80
CA GLU A 132 18.09 -2.45 11.18
C GLU A 132 16.60 -2.10 11.26
N ASP A 133 15.79 -3.10 11.63
CA ASP A 133 14.41 -2.94 12.13
C ASP A 133 14.48 -2.23 13.49
N ASP A 134 14.90 -0.97 13.52
CA ASP A 134 14.68 -0.11 14.67
C ASP A 134 13.35 0.63 14.49
N GLU A 135 12.57 0.64 15.56
CA GLU A 135 11.31 1.38 15.66
C GLU A 135 11.47 2.77 15.05
N VAL A 136 10.62 3.11 14.08
CA VAL A 136 10.64 4.44 13.45
C VAL A 136 10.28 5.47 14.52
N GLU A 137 11.32 6.07 15.12
CA GLU A 137 11.18 7.18 16.05
C GLU A 137 10.42 8.32 15.36
N PRO A 138 9.37 8.89 15.97
CA PRO A 138 8.52 9.93 15.38
C PRO A 138 9.31 11.12 14.80
N SER A 139 10.51 11.36 15.33
CA SER A 139 11.41 12.44 14.89
C SER A 139 11.97 12.29 13.47
N GLU A 140 12.02 11.08 12.90
CA GLU A 140 12.47 10.90 11.50
C GLU A 140 11.38 11.26 10.49
N VAL A 141 10.10 11.16 10.87
CA VAL A 141 8.97 11.58 10.04
C VAL A 141 8.97 13.11 9.87
N GLU A 142 9.30 13.86 10.92
CA GLU A 142 9.49 15.32 10.85
C GLU A 142 10.71 15.71 10.00
N LYS A 143 11.80 14.94 10.04
CA LYS A 143 12.96 15.17 9.15
C LYS A 143 12.64 14.90 7.69
N ASN A 144 11.71 13.99 7.40
CA ASN A 144 11.20 13.78 6.04
C ASN A 144 10.29 14.93 5.57
N HIS A 145 9.63 15.63 6.50
CA HIS A 145 8.92 16.88 6.23
C HIS A 145 9.89 17.98 5.74
N PHE A 146 11.10 18.05 6.31
CA PHE A 146 12.17 18.94 5.87
C PHE A 146 12.70 18.62 4.46
N LEU A 147 12.84 17.33 4.11
CA LEU A 147 13.23 16.90 2.75
C LEU A 147 12.13 17.14 1.70
N LEU A 148 10.87 17.31 2.12
CA LEU A 148 9.73 17.68 1.29
C LEU A 148 9.48 19.20 1.26
N GLY A 149 10.39 20.01 1.82
CA GLY A 149 10.32 21.46 1.78
C GLY A 149 9.20 22.06 2.63
N LEU A 150 8.78 21.34 3.68
CA LEU A 150 7.67 21.76 4.53
C LEU A 150 8.15 22.33 5.87
N THR A 151 8.54 23.60 5.84
CA THR A 151 8.66 24.47 7.02
C THR A 151 8.12 25.84 6.66
#